data_AF-C1D728-F1
#
_entry.id   AF-C1D728-F1
#
_cell.length_a   1.000
_cell.length_b   1.000
_cell.length_c   1.000
_cell.angle_alpha   90.00
_cell.angle_beta   90.00
_cell.angle_gamma   90.00
#
_symmetry.space_group_name_H-M   'P 1'
#
loop_
_entity.id
_entity.type
_entity.pdbx_description
1 polymer ?
#
loop_
_entity_poly.entity_id
_entity_poly.type
_entity_poly.pdbx_seq_one_letter_code
_entity_poly.pdbx_strand_id
1 'polypeptide(L)'
;MQDQLFPVPFYEDTVVLVGHDNEPFVAMKPVVTNMGLDWATQFTKLKEKFSSVIGEITTTGGDGKQYEMVCLPLRKLPAWLYSISPNKVKPELQDKIVPYQNECDDALWDYWTKGEARRPGAATQTIPQLLATHREIRKLMQELKREGNPAIRRTLHAQLEQSCRLANLPVPLLEDIGRDVLPEVVPSLVDDFWEAVEFIGLDKLNHSRDPRLIAINLPHLAKLAAAEKLKLPTTMEFRRVLMRSETPRYVECNKTVNSRLYGRAVKCWMFSAV
;
A
#
# COMPACT_ATOMS: atom_id res chain seq x y z
N MET A 1 6.09 -14.60 -1.74
CA MET A 1 4.73 -14.06 -1.62
C MET A 1 4.57 -13.58 -0.19
N GLN A 2 4.05 -12.37 0.03
CA GLN A 2 3.93 -11.80 1.37
C GLN A 2 2.49 -12.04 1.84
N ASP A 3 2.34 -13.03 2.71
CA ASP A 3 1.04 -13.46 3.22
C ASP A 3 0.42 -12.34 4.06
N GLN A 4 -0.87 -12.08 3.86
CA GLN A 4 -1.56 -10.92 4.43
C GLN A 4 -2.61 -11.36 5.47
N LEU A 5 -2.70 -10.55 6.52
CA LEU A 5 -3.59 -10.73 7.66
C LEU A 5 -4.94 -10.06 7.43
N PHE A 6 -6.01 -10.79 7.69
CA PHE A 6 -7.38 -10.31 7.62
C PHE A 6 -8.04 -10.45 8.99
N PRO A 7 -8.31 -9.34 9.70
CA PRO A 7 -9.10 -9.39 10.91
C PRO A 7 -10.55 -9.72 10.55
N VAL A 8 -11.03 -10.89 10.98
CA VAL A 8 -12.42 -11.33 10.85
C VAL A 8 -13.09 -11.26 12.21
N PRO A 9 -14.22 -10.54 12.35
CA PRO A 9 -14.98 -10.53 13.58
C PRO A 9 -15.44 -11.95 13.94
N PHE A 10 -15.19 -12.34 15.18
CA PHE A 10 -15.52 -13.62 15.76
C PHE A 10 -16.10 -13.38 17.15
N TYR A 11 -17.43 -13.26 17.23
CA TYR A 11 -18.12 -12.76 18.43
C TYR A 11 -17.57 -11.39 18.87
N GLU A 12 -17.13 -11.27 20.12
CA GLU A 12 -16.53 -10.06 20.69
C GLU A 12 -15.03 -9.92 20.36
N ASP A 13 -14.45 -10.91 19.68
CA ASP A 13 -13.03 -11.02 19.38
C ASP A 13 -12.75 -10.90 17.87
N THR A 14 -11.49 -10.68 17.49
CA THR A 14 -11.05 -10.63 16.09
C THR A 14 -10.12 -11.80 15.80
N VAL A 15 -10.51 -12.68 14.88
CA VAL A 15 -9.68 -13.78 14.38
C VAL A 15 -8.89 -13.29 13.18
N VAL A 16 -7.57 -13.45 13.23
CA VAL A 16 -6.72 -13.09 12.11
C VAL A 16 -6.63 -14.26 11.13
N LEU A 17 -7.23 -14.10 9.95
CA LEU A 17 -7.10 -15.03 8.84
C LEU A 17 -5.87 -14.71 7.99
N VAL A 18 -5.12 -15.74 7.62
CA VAL A 18 -4.03 -15.67 6.66
C VAL A 18 -4.47 -16.39 5.40
N GLY A 19 -4.45 -15.70 4.26
CA GLY A 19 -4.67 -16.35 2.97
C GLY A 19 -3.38 -17.00 2.49
N HIS A 20 -3.28 -18.33 2.54
CA HIS A 20 -2.14 -19.11 2.05
C HIS A 20 -2.66 -20.26 1.17
N ASP A 21 -2.08 -20.46 -0.01
CA ASP A 21 -2.46 -21.52 -0.97
C ASP A 21 -3.97 -21.62 -1.26
N ASN A 22 -4.64 -20.47 -1.33
CA ASN A 22 -6.08 -20.36 -1.59
C ASN A 22 -7.00 -20.95 -0.50
N GLU A 23 -6.45 -21.28 0.67
CA GLU A 23 -7.19 -21.71 1.85
C GLU A 23 -7.05 -20.67 2.98
N PRO A 24 -8.11 -20.45 3.78
CA PRO A 24 -8.02 -19.60 4.96
C PRO A 24 -7.34 -20.35 6.11
N PHE A 25 -6.28 -19.75 6.65
CA PHE A 25 -5.62 -20.18 7.89
C PHE A 25 -5.93 -19.21 9.02
N VAL A 26 -5.91 -19.70 10.25
CA VAL A 26 -6.14 -18.95 11.48
C VAL A 26 -4.81 -18.81 12.21
N ALA A 27 -4.40 -17.59 12.54
CA ALA A 27 -3.27 -17.36 13.43
C ALA A 27 -3.64 -17.77 14.86
N MET A 28 -3.06 -18.84 15.37
CA MET A 28 -3.53 -19.47 16.60
C MET A 28 -3.14 -18.70 17.86
N LYS A 29 -1.98 -18.02 17.87
CA LYS A 29 -1.49 -17.34 19.08
C LYS A 29 -2.43 -16.21 19.55
N PRO A 30 -2.88 -15.28 18.68
CA PRO A 30 -3.89 -14.29 19.07
C PRO A 30 -5.18 -14.92 19.60
N VAL A 31 -5.69 -15.97 18.94
CA VAL A 31 -6.92 -16.66 19.35
C VAL A 31 -6.77 -17.25 20.75
N VAL A 32 -5.68 -17.98 21.01
CA VAL A 32 -5.39 -18.58 22.32
C VAL A 32 -5.25 -17.52 23.41
N THR A 33 -4.53 -16.44 23.13
CA THR A 33 -4.31 -15.35 24.10
C THR A 33 -5.60 -14.57 24.39
N ASN A 34 -6.41 -14.25 23.37
CA ASN A 34 -7.69 -13.56 23.55
C ASN A 34 -8.71 -14.42 24.31
N MET A 35 -8.64 -15.74 24.15
CA MET A 35 -9.41 -16.70 24.95
C MET A 35 -8.85 -16.88 26.38
N GLY A 36 -7.81 -16.15 26.78
CA GLY A 36 -7.23 -16.24 28.13
C GLY A 36 -6.56 -17.58 28.44
N LEU A 37 -6.19 -18.34 27.41
CA LEU A 37 -5.54 -19.65 27.53
C LEU A 37 -4.01 -19.50 27.45
N ASP A 38 -3.30 -20.43 28.09
CA ASP A 38 -1.83 -20.46 27.99
C ASP A 38 -1.36 -20.92 26.60
N TRP A 39 -0.57 -20.08 25.94
CA TRP A 39 -0.04 -20.35 24.60
C TRP A 39 0.86 -21.59 24.56
N ALA A 40 1.76 -21.75 25.54
CA ALA A 40 2.72 -22.86 25.52
C ALA A 40 2.00 -24.21 25.55
N THR A 41 1.00 -24.34 26.42
CA THR A 41 0.16 -25.54 26.54
C THR A 41 -0.62 -25.83 25.25
N GLN A 42 -1.23 -24.80 24.65
CA GLN A 42 -2.02 -24.99 23.41
C GLN A 42 -1.14 -25.26 22.20
N PHE A 43 0.05 -24.67 22.14
CA PHE A 43 1.01 -24.91 21.08
C PHE A 43 1.49 -26.37 21.06
N THR A 44 1.76 -26.97 22.22
CA THR A 44 2.08 -28.40 22.33
C THR A 44 0.94 -29.27 21.77
N LYS A 45 -0.31 -28.99 22.17
CA LYS A 45 -1.49 -29.70 21.64
C LYS A 45 -1.66 -29.54 20.13
N LEU A 46 -1.39 -28.35 19.61
CA LEU A 46 -1.41 -28.08 18.17
C LEU A 46 -0.38 -28.93 17.44
N LYS A 47 0.86 -29.01 17.95
CA LYS A 47 1.90 -29.88 17.39
C LYS A 47 1.54 -31.37 17.47
N GLU A 48 0.98 -31.84 18.57
CA GLU A 48 0.61 -33.25 18.71
C GLU A 48 -0.50 -33.68 17.75
N LYS A 49 -1.60 -32.90 17.68
CA LYS A 49 -2.81 -33.30 16.93
C LYS A 49 -2.84 -32.80 15.49
N PHE A 50 -2.11 -31.73 15.17
CA PHE A 50 -2.20 -31.04 13.89
C PHE A 50 -0.83 -30.81 13.22
N SER A 51 0.24 -31.49 13.65
CA SER A 51 1.59 -31.38 13.06
C SER A 51 1.63 -31.43 11.53
N SER A 52 0.77 -32.24 10.90
CA SER A 52 0.72 -32.40 9.44
C SER A 52 0.06 -31.24 8.68
N VAL A 53 -0.65 -30.35 9.39
CA VAL A 53 -1.45 -29.28 8.79
C VAL A 53 -1.16 -27.89 9.36
N ILE A 54 -0.49 -27.78 10.51
CA ILE A 54 -0.01 -26.50 11.02
C ILE A 54 1.14 -26.02 10.14
N GLY A 55 1.08 -24.75 9.75
CA GLY A 55 2.14 -24.06 9.02
C GLY A 55 2.72 -22.93 9.86
N GLU A 56 4.03 -22.74 9.83
CA GLU A 56 4.67 -21.52 10.31
C GLU A 56 4.68 -20.53 9.14
N ILE A 57 3.76 -19.57 9.16
CA ILE A 57 3.64 -18.58 8.10
C ILE A 57 4.36 -17.31 8.52
N THR A 58 5.42 -16.95 7.79
CA THR A 58 6.14 -15.70 7.98
C THR A 58 5.31 -14.54 7.47
N THR A 59 4.94 -13.63 8.36
CA THR A 59 4.06 -12.51 8.05
C THR A 59 4.73 -11.20 8.42
N THR A 60 4.50 -10.14 7.63
CA THR A 60 5.09 -8.82 7.91
C THR A 60 4.09 -7.97 8.69
N GLY A 61 4.47 -7.56 9.91
CA GLY A 61 3.69 -6.66 10.75
C GLY A 61 3.60 -5.25 10.16
N GLY A 62 2.69 -4.43 10.70
CA GLY A 62 2.52 -3.03 10.28
C GLY A 62 3.75 -2.15 10.51
N ASP A 63 4.70 -2.62 11.31
CA ASP A 63 6.02 -2.01 11.58
C ASP A 63 7.11 -2.47 10.60
N GLY A 64 6.77 -3.31 9.62
CA GLY A 64 7.71 -3.84 8.64
C GLY A 64 8.55 -5.03 9.13
N LYS A 65 8.36 -5.50 10.37
CA LYS A 65 9.08 -6.66 10.90
C LYS A 65 8.41 -7.97 10.50
N GLN A 66 9.21 -9.02 10.34
CA GLN A 66 8.70 -10.36 10.09
C GLN A 66 8.42 -11.10 11.39
N TYR A 67 7.25 -11.71 11.46
CA TYR A 67 6.80 -12.56 12.55
C TYR A 67 6.43 -13.93 12.00
N GLU A 68 6.99 -14.98 12.57
CA GLU A 68 6.51 -16.33 12.34
C GLU A 68 5.25 -16.56 13.16
N MET A 69 4.18 -16.92 12.46
CA MET A 69 2.91 -17.22 13.09
C MET A 69 2.55 -18.68 12.85
N VAL A 70 2.19 -19.35 13.94
CA VAL A 70 1.67 -20.70 13.89
C VAL A 70 0.22 -20.62 13.43
N CYS A 71 -0.02 -21.15 12.25
CA CYS A 71 -1.29 -21.05 11.53
C CYS A 71 -1.94 -22.43 11.41
N LEU A 72 -3.25 -22.49 11.68
CA LEU A 72 -4.06 -23.70 11.53
C LEU A 72 -5.10 -23.48 10.42
N PRO A 73 -5.30 -24.41 9.47
CA PRO A 73 -6.38 -24.27 8.48
C PRO A 73 -7.73 -24.07 9.18
N LEU A 74 -8.53 -23.09 8.74
CA LEU A 74 -9.79 -22.73 9.40
C LEU A 74 -10.73 -23.92 9.56
N ARG A 75 -10.77 -24.84 8.59
CA ARG A 75 -11.56 -26.09 8.66
C ARG A 75 -11.20 -27.01 9.83
N LYS A 76 -10.00 -26.86 10.42
CA LYS A 76 -9.53 -27.64 11.57
C LYS A 76 -9.74 -26.91 12.90
N LEU A 77 -10.17 -25.65 12.88
CA LEU A 77 -10.42 -24.86 14.08
C LEU A 77 -11.43 -25.53 15.03
N PRO A 78 -12.59 -26.05 14.58
CA PRO A 78 -13.53 -26.75 15.48
C PRO A 78 -12.87 -27.93 16.20
N ALA A 79 -12.08 -28.74 15.50
CA ALA A 79 -11.39 -29.89 16.08
C ALA A 79 -10.36 -29.52 17.16
N TRP A 80 -9.80 -28.30 17.11
CA TRP A 80 -8.96 -27.76 18.17
C TRP A 80 -9.82 -27.28 19.35
N LEU A 81 -10.94 -26.60 19.12
CA LEU A 81 -11.83 -26.15 20.19
C LEU A 81 -12.44 -27.30 21.00
N TYR A 82 -12.82 -28.40 20.36
CA TYR A 82 -13.27 -29.59 21.09
C TYR A 82 -12.16 -30.25 21.92
N SER A 83 -10.88 -29.90 21.69
CA SER A 83 -9.77 -30.35 22.56
C SER A 83 -9.66 -29.54 23.86
N ILE A 84 -10.40 -28.43 23.97
CA ILE A 84 -10.49 -27.62 25.17
C ILE A 84 -11.66 -28.15 26.00
N SER A 85 -11.37 -28.57 27.24
CA SER A 85 -12.39 -29.01 28.18
C SER A 85 -12.91 -27.80 28.97
N PRO A 86 -14.21 -27.45 28.86
CA PRO A 86 -14.78 -26.32 29.60
C PRO A 86 -14.54 -26.45 31.12
N ASN A 87 -14.69 -27.65 31.66
CA ASN A 87 -14.50 -27.93 33.10
C ASN A 87 -13.06 -27.70 33.60
N LYS A 88 -12.09 -27.53 32.70
CA LYS A 88 -10.67 -27.30 33.04
C LYS A 88 -10.21 -25.86 32.74
N VAL A 89 -11.14 -24.96 32.42
CA VAL A 89 -10.87 -23.53 32.26
C VAL A 89 -11.68 -22.73 33.28
N LYS A 90 -11.27 -21.48 33.50
CA LYS A 90 -11.99 -20.57 34.42
C LYS A 90 -13.44 -20.37 33.95
N PRO A 91 -14.41 -20.17 34.86
CA PRO A 91 -15.83 -19.97 34.51
C PRO A 91 -16.04 -18.91 33.43
N GLU A 92 -15.35 -17.77 33.52
CA GLU A 92 -15.38 -16.68 32.54
C GLU A 92 -15.01 -17.13 31.10
N LEU A 93 -14.18 -18.18 30.97
CA LEU A 93 -13.78 -18.74 29.67
C LEU A 93 -14.76 -19.82 29.20
N GLN A 94 -15.46 -20.49 30.12
CA GLN A 94 -16.50 -21.47 29.78
C GLN A 94 -17.64 -20.79 29.03
N ASP A 95 -18.04 -19.60 29.49
CA ASP A 95 -19.09 -18.78 28.89
C ASP A 95 -18.76 -18.33 27.45
N LYS A 96 -17.48 -18.38 27.05
CA LYS A 96 -17.04 -18.13 25.66
C LYS A 96 -16.91 -19.40 24.83
N ILE A 97 -16.35 -20.48 25.41
CA ILE A 97 -16.02 -21.70 24.68
C ILE A 97 -17.25 -22.56 24.40
N VAL A 98 -18.17 -22.69 25.36
CA VAL A 98 -19.35 -23.55 25.24
C VAL A 98 -20.28 -23.07 24.11
N PRO A 99 -20.63 -21.77 24.01
CA PRO A 99 -21.43 -21.29 22.88
C PRO A 99 -20.80 -21.58 21.52
N TYR A 100 -19.48 -21.51 21.42
CA TYR A 100 -18.79 -21.81 20.17
C TYR A 100 -18.82 -23.30 19.80
N GLN A 101 -18.64 -24.18 20.79
CA GLN A 101 -18.79 -25.62 20.58
C GLN A 101 -20.22 -25.96 20.13
N ASN A 102 -21.22 -25.34 20.78
CA ASN A 102 -22.62 -25.50 20.39
C ASN A 102 -22.90 -24.96 18.97
N GLU A 103 -22.33 -23.81 18.57
CA GLU A 103 -22.47 -23.28 17.20
C GLU A 103 -21.90 -24.26 16.17
N CYS A 104 -20.78 -24.92 16.48
CA CYS A 104 -20.21 -25.95 15.62
C CYS A 104 -21.10 -27.20 15.55
N ASP A 105 -21.67 -27.62 16.69
CA ASP A 105 -22.61 -28.74 16.76
C ASP A 105 -23.87 -28.46 15.93
N ASP A 106 -24.46 -27.28 16.08
CA ASP A 106 -25.65 -26.83 15.34
C ASP A 106 -25.36 -26.74 13.83
N ALA A 107 -24.21 -26.18 13.45
CA ALA A 107 -23.82 -26.08 12.04
C ALA A 107 -23.62 -27.48 11.41
N LEU A 108 -23.00 -28.42 12.13
CA LEU A 108 -22.86 -29.80 11.65
C LEU A 108 -24.22 -30.50 11.59
N TRP A 109 -25.04 -30.34 12.63
CA TRP A 109 -26.40 -30.90 12.68
C TRP A 109 -27.24 -30.41 11.51
N ASP A 110 -27.28 -29.11 11.25
CA ASP A 110 -28.03 -28.51 10.15
C ASP A 110 -27.51 -28.99 8.80
N TYR A 111 -26.19 -29.07 8.62
CA TYR A 111 -25.60 -29.63 7.41
C TYR A 111 -26.08 -31.07 7.15
N TRP A 112 -26.07 -31.94 8.18
CA TRP A 112 -26.45 -33.34 8.02
C TRP A 112 -27.97 -33.57 7.94
N THR A 113 -28.78 -32.74 8.61
CA THR A 113 -30.24 -32.95 8.70
C THR A 113 -31.04 -32.13 7.69
N LYS A 114 -30.57 -30.94 7.33
CA LYS A 114 -31.23 -30.02 6.40
C LYS A 114 -30.52 -29.95 5.04
N GLY A 115 -29.29 -30.46 4.93
CA GLY A 115 -28.47 -30.43 3.71
C GLY A 115 -27.76 -29.10 3.47
N GLU A 116 -28.03 -28.08 4.29
CA GLU A 116 -27.32 -26.80 4.29
C GLU A 116 -27.18 -26.24 5.71
N ALA A 117 -26.03 -25.66 6.00
CA ALA A 117 -25.79 -24.90 7.22
C ALA A 117 -25.53 -23.44 6.83
N ARG A 118 -26.39 -22.52 7.26
CA ARG A 118 -26.28 -21.08 6.98
C ARG A 118 -26.16 -20.31 8.28
N ARG A 119 -25.09 -19.52 8.40
CA ARG A 119 -24.93 -18.57 9.52
C ARG A 119 -25.85 -17.36 9.31
N PRO A 120 -26.81 -17.09 10.22
CA PRO A 120 -27.68 -15.93 10.11
C PRO A 120 -26.87 -14.63 10.11
N GLY A 121 -27.12 -13.75 9.14
CA GLY A 121 -26.41 -12.47 9.02
C GLY A 121 -24.97 -12.57 8.51
N ALA A 122 -24.50 -13.74 8.07
CA ALA A 122 -23.24 -13.82 7.34
C ALA A 122 -23.36 -13.08 6.00
N ALA A 123 -22.31 -12.33 5.64
CA ALA A 123 -22.22 -11.69 4.33
C ALA A 123 -22.38 -12.74 3.22
N THR A 124 -23.00 -12.36 2.11
CA THR A 124 -23.22 -13.26 0.96
C THR A 124 -21.91 -13.81 0.36
N GLN A 125 -20.77 -13.20 0.70
CA GLN A 125 -19.47 -13.59 0.22
C GLN A 125 -18.83 -14.68 1.07
N THR A 126 -18.34 -15.72 0.40
CA THR A 126 -17.54 -16.77 1.01
C THR A 126 -16.14 -16.24 1.38
N ILE A 127 -15.47 -16.87 2.34
CA ILE A 127 -14.11 -16.49 2.74
C ILE A 127 -13.12 -16.52 1.55
N PRO A 128 -13.12 -17.53 0.66
CA PRO A 128 -12.28 -17.50 -0.54
C PRO A 128 -12.58 -16.32 -1.48
N GLN A 129 -13.84 -15.94 -1.65
CA GLN A 129 -14.23 -14.77 -2.43
C GLN A 129 -13.71 -13.48 -1.80
N LEU A 130 -13.87 -13.32 -0.48
CA LEU A 130 -13.33 -12.17 0.26
C LEU A 130 -11.81 -12.07 0.08
N LEU A 131 -11.08 -13.17 0.25
CA LEU A 131 -9.62 -13.23 0.04
C LEU A 131 -9.24 -12.86 -1.39
N ALA A 132 -9.99 -13.31 -2.40
CA ALA A 132 -9.75 -12.96 -3.79
C ALA A 132 -9.97 -11.46 -4.04
N THR A 133 -11.06 -10.89 -3.51
CA THR A 133 -11.36 -9.45 -3.59
C THR A 133 -10.26 -8.62 -2.93
N HIS A 134 -9.77 -9.01 -1.76
CA HIS A 134 -8.66 -8.31 -1.11
C HIS A 134 -7.35 -8.36 -1.91
N ARG A 135 -7.02 -9.50 -2.53
CA ARG A 135 -5.83 -9.61 -3.41
C ARG A 135 -5.96 -8.65 -4.60
N GLU A 136 -7.15 -8.57 -5.20
CA GLU A 136 -7.42 -7.67 -6.31
C GLU A 136 -7.30 -6.20 -5.90
N ILE A 137 -7.89 -5.80 -4.76
CA ILE A 137 -7.73 -4.47 -4.17
C ILE A 137 -6.24 -4.09 -4.03
N ARG A 138 -5.42 -5.00 -3.48
CA ARG A 138 -3.98 -4.76 -3.29
C ARG A 138 -3.25 -4.58 -4.62
N LYS A 139 -3.56 -5.43 -5.61
CA LYS A 139 -2.99 -5.35 -6.95
C LYS A 139 -3.34 -4.03 -7.62
N LEU A 140 -4.62 -3.66 -7.64
CA LEU A 140 -5.11 -2.40 -8.21
C LEU A 140 -4.48 -1.19 -7.51
N MET A 141 -4.34 -1.23 -6.17
CA MET A 141 -3.62 -0.19 -5.41
C MET A 141 -2.16 -0.06 -5.81
N GLN A 142 -1.44 -1.16 -6.07
CA GLN A 142 -0.05 -1.13 -6.52
C GLN A 142 0.08 -0.61 -7.96
N GLU A 143 -0.83 -1.00 -8.84
CA GLU A 143 -0.88 -0.52 -10.23
C GLU A 143 -1.20 0.98 -10.27
N LEU A 144 -2.19 1.43 -9.50
CA LEU A 144 -2.52 2.86 -9.32
C LEU A 144 -1.33 3.66 -8.78
N LYS A 145 -0.51 3.09 -7.90
CA LYS A 145 0.70 3.77 -7.41
C LYS A 145 1.76 3.99 -8.47
N ARG A 146 1.80 3.17 -9.52
CA ARG A 146 2.81 3.23 -10.59
C ARG A 146 2.29 3.90 -11.86
N GLU A 147 0.97 3.89 -12.06
CA GLU A 147 0.35 4.40 -13.29
C GLU A 147 0.34 5.94 -13.34
N GLY A 148 0.84 6.46 -14.46
CA GLY A 148 1.01 7.88 -14.71
C GLY A 148 -0.11 8.51 -15.54
N ASN A 149 -0.76 7.72 -16.40
CA ASN A 149 -1.77 8.19 -17.33
C ASN A 149 -3.11 8.47 -16.61
N PRO A 150 -3.65 9.71 -16.65
CA PRO A 150 -4.90 10.05 -15.97
C PRO A 150 -6.11 9.21 -16.38
N ALA A 151 -6.23 8.83 -17.65
CA ALA A 151 -7.35 8.03 -18.14
C ALA A 151 -7.27 6.60 -17.59
N ILE A 152 -6.08 5.99 -17.61
CA ILE A 152 -5.86 4.63 -17.07
C ILE A 152 -6.06 4.62 -15.56
N ARG A 153 -5.58 5.65 -14.84
CA ARG A 153 -5.81 5.80 -13.39
C ARG A 153 -7.30 5.84 -13.04
N ARG A 154 -8.13 6.56 -13.79
CA ARG A 154 -9.59 6.59 -13.57
C ARG A 154 -10.21 5.21 -13.74
N THR A 155 -9.81 4.47 -14.77
CA THR A 155 -10.30 3.11 -15.02
C THR A 155 -9.89 2.13 -13.91
N LEU A 156 -8.62 2.15 -13.50
CA LEU A 156 -8.13 1.32 -12.40
C LEU A 156 -8.80 1.66 -11.06
N HIS A 157 -9.06 2.95 -10.82
CA HIS A 157 -9.78 3.40 -9.62
C HIS A 157 -11.25 2.96 -9.61
N ALA A 158 -11.93 2.98 -10.75
CA ALA A 158 -13.29 2.44 -10.85
C ALA A 158 -13.34 0.94 -10.53
N GLN A 159 -12.36 0.16 -10.98
CA GLN A 159 -12.22 -1.26 -10.64
C GLN A 159 -11.91 -1.46 -9.15
N LEU A 160 -11.08 -0.60 -8.57
CA LEU A 160 -10.76 -0.61 -7.14
C LEU A 160 -12.01 -0.32 -6.31
N GLU A 161 -12.79 0.69 -6.70
CA GLU A 161 -14.04 1.06 -6.03
C GLU A 161 -15.04 -0.08 -6.01
N GLN A 162 -15.24 -0.76 -7.15
CA GLN A 162 -16.10 -1.94 -7.22
C GLN A 162 -15.63 -3.03 -6.25
N SER A 163 -14.32 -3.29 -6.20
CA SER A 163 -13.73 -4.30 -5.32
C SER A 163 -13.85 -3.92 -3.84
N CYS A 164 -13.60 -2.66 -3.47
CA CYS A 164 -13.76 -2.16 -2.10
C CYS A 164 -15.22 -2.25 -1.62
N ARG A 165 -16.19 -1.89 -2.48
CA ARG A 165 -17.63 -2.04 -2.15
C ARG A 165 -18.00 -3.49 -1.90
N LEU A 166 -17.49 -4.42 -2.70
CA LEU A 166 -17.68 -5.85 -2.48
C LEU A 166 -17.11 -6.30 -1.13
N ALA A 167 -15.92 -5.82 -0.76
CA ALA A 167 -15.29 -6.16 0.52
C ALA A 167 -15.80 -5.33 1.72
N ASN A 168 -16.81 -4.46 1.52
CA ASN A 168 -17.32 -3.51 2.50
C ASN A 168 -16.21 -2.64 3.15
N LEU A 169 -15.23 -2.23 2.33
CA LEU A 169 -14.12 -1.36 2.74
C LEU A 169 -14.37 0.08 2.29
N PRO A 170 -13.83 1.08 3.03
CA PRO A 170 -13.86 2.45 2.56
C PRO A 170 -13.09 2.58 1.24
N VAL A 171 -13.67 3.32 0.30
CA VAL A 171 -13.06 3.59 -1.01
C VAL A 171 -12.15 4.81 -0.86
N PRO A 172 -10.82 4.68 -1.05
CA PRO A 172 -9.92 5.83 -1.05
C PRO A 172 -10.16 6.74 -2.25
N LEU A 173 -9.97 8.05 -2.09
CA LEU A 173 -10.06 8.98 -3.21
C LEU A 173 -8.89 8.76 -4.17
N LEU A 174 -9.10 8.97 -5.47
CA LEU A 174 -8.08 8.76 -6.49
C LEU A 174 -6.84 9.64 -6.29
N GLU A 175 -7.04 10.83 -5.72
CA GLU A 175 -5.99 11.81 -5.38
C GLU A 175 -5.11 11.37 -4.21
N ASP A 176 -5.64 10.56 -3.29
CA ASP A 176 -4.90 10.04 -2.12
C ASP A 176 -3.98 8.85 -2.48
N ILE A 177 -4.08 8.31 -3.70
CA ILE A 177 -3.43 7.05 -4.07
C ILE A 177 -2.23 7.30 -4.97
N GLY A 178 -1.02 7.16 -4.43
CA GLY A 178 0.18 6.99 -5.25
C GLY A 178 0.67 8.21 -6.01
N ARG A 179 0.12 9.37 -5.69
CA ARG A 179 0.76 10.65 -5.89
C ARG A 179 0.62 11.40 -4.58
N ASP A 180 1.75 11.82 -4.01
CA ASP A 180 1.77 13.15 -3.39
C ASP A 180 1.06 14.05 -4.40
N VAL A 181 -0.09 14.56 -4.00
CA VAL A 181 -0.80 15.61 -4.72
C VAL A 181 0.28 16.60 -5.13
N LEU A 182 0.70 16.60 -6.40
CA LEU A 182 1.38 17.77 -6.93
C LEU A 182 0.29 18.82 -6.80
N PRO A 183 0.43 19.80 -5.90
CA PRO A 183 -0.66 20.72 -5.63
C PRO A 183 -1.08 21.30 -6.97
N GLU A 184 -2.37 21.21 -7.30
CA GLU A 184 -2.96 21.94 -8.43
C GLU A 184 -2.90 23.47 -8.24
N VAL A 185 -2.14 23.91 -7.24
CA VAL A 185 -1.72 25.29 -7.00
C VAL A 185 -0.25 25.25 -6.57
N VAL A 186 0.68 25.24 -7.53
CA VAL A 186 2.01 25.85 -7.29
C VAL A 186 2.08 27.13 -8.11
N PRO A 187 1.71 28.28 -7.55
CA PRO A 187 2.32 29.55 -7.92
C PRO A 187 3.73 29.55 -7.30
N SER A 188 4.84 29.64 -8.02
CA SER A 188 5.16 29.16 -9.36
C SER A 188 6.64 28.80 -9.27
N LEU A 189 6.97 27.50 -9.12
CA LEU A 189 8.36 27.03 -9.12
C LEU A 189 9.12 27.46 -10.39
N VAL A 190 8.37 27.73 -11.47
CA VAL A 190 8.89 28.32 -12.72
C VAL A 190 9.20 29.81 -12.53
N ASP A 191 8.37 30.55 -11.81
CA ASP A 191 8.60 31.97 -11.53
C ASP A 191 9.75 32.12 -10.53
N ASP A 192 9.80 31.33 -9.45
CA ASP A 192 10.93 31.32 -8.51
C ASP A 192 12.26 31.02 -9.22
N PHE A 193 12.21 30.14 -10.24
CA PHE A 193 13.35 29.85 -11.09
C PHE A 193 13.75 31.05 -11.93
N TRP A 194 12.79 31.69 -12.60
CA TRP A 194 13.09 32.83 -13.46
C TRP A 194 13.48 34.07 -12.67
N GLU A 195 12.94 34.27 -11.47
CA GLU A 195 13.37 35.31 -10.52
C GLU A 195 14.82 35.08 -10.09
N ALA A 196 15.21 33.84 -9.77
CA ALA A 196 16.62 33.51 -9.49
C ALA A 196 17.53 33.73 -10.72
N VAL A 197 17.06 33.42 -11.92
CA VAL A 197 17.80 33.64 -13.17
C VAL A 197 17.95 35.14 -13.45
N GLU A 198 16.91 35.93 -13.24
CA GLU A 198 16.91 37.38 -13.40
C GLU A 198 17.83 38.05 -12.38
N PHE A 199 17.78 37.63 -11.12
CA PHE A 199 18.65 38.12 -10.04
C PHE A 199 20.13 37.88 -10.35
N ILE A 200 20.49 36.67 -10.81
CA ILE A 200 21.88 36.34 -11.15
C ILE A 200 22.33 37.05 -12.44
N GLY A 201 21.41 37.16 -13.40
CA GLY A 201 21.60 37.76 -14.71
C GLY A 201 21.82 36.74 -15.83
N LEU A 202 21.09 36.90 -16.95
CA LEU A 202 21.24 36.08 -18.16
C LEU A 202 22.61 36.26 -18.84
N ASP A 203 23.30 37.36 -18.59
CA ASP A 203 24.68 37.57 -19.05
C ASP A 203 25.62 36.46 -18.53
N LYS A 204 25.44 36.05 -17.27
CA LYS A 204 26.23 35.01 -16.59
C LYS A 204 25.68 33.60 -16.75
N LEU A 205 24.41 33.45 -17.12
CA LEU A 205 23.73 32.15 -17.14
C LEU A 205 23.45 31.61 -18.54
N ASN A 206 23.28 32.48 -19.54
CA ASN A 206 22.95 32.03 -20.88
C ASN A 206 24.18 31.44 -21.58
N HIS A 207 24.16 30.12 -21.80
CA HIS A 207 25.18 29.39 -22.54
C HIS A 207 25.00 29.48 -24.07
N SER A 208 23.85 29.96 -24.56
CA SER A 208 23.55 30.11 -25.98
C SER A 208 24.33 31.28 -26.56
N ARG A 209 24.84 31.11 -27.79
CA ARG A 209 25.38 32.23 -28.59
C ARG A 209 24.29 32.96 -29.37
N ASP A 210 23.16 32.31 -29.60
CA ASP A 210 22.00 32.89 -30.28
C ASP A 210 21.19 33.73 -29.27
N PRO A 211 21.01 35.04 -29.50
CA PRO A 211 20.23 35.91 -28.62
C PRO A 211 18.74 35.57 -28.56
N ARG A 212 18.22 34.78 -29.52
CA ARG A 212 16.82 34.30 -29.51
C ARG A 212 16.59 33.11 -28.58
N LEU A 213 17.67 32.51 -28.07
CA LEU A 213 17.62 31.31 -27.24
C LEU A 213 18.29 31.54 -25.89
N ILE A 214 17.68 30.98 -24.86
CA ILE A 214 18.21 30.93 -23.51
C ILE A 214 18.61 29.49 -23.24
N ALA A 215 19.90 29.23 -23.03
CA ALA A 215 20.42 27.92 -22.69
C ALA A 215 20.93 27.90 -21.25
N ILE A 216 20.21 27.26 -20.34
CA ILE A 216 20.56 27.19 -18.91
C ILE A 216 21.15 25.82 -18.58
N ASN A 217 22.35 25.81 -17.99
CA ASN A 217 22.92 24.60 -17.40
C ASN A 217 22.54 24.54 -15.90
N LEU A 218 21.72 23.56 -15.51
CA LEU A 218 21.21 23.49 -14.12
C LEU A 218 22.32 23.32 -13.06
N PRO A 219 23.37 22.48 -13.25
CA PRO A 219 24.50 22.45 -12.32
C PRO A 219 25.23 23.79 -12.18
N HIS A 220 25.39 24.54 -13.28
CA HIS A 220 25.98 25.86 -13.27
C HIS A 220 25.12 26.87 -12.49
N LEU A 221 23.81 26.90 -12.77
CA LEU A 221 22.86 27.72 -12.04
C LEU A 221 22.90 27.42 -10.53
N ALA A 222 22.87 26.15 -10.15
CA ALA A 222 22.92 25.74 -8.74
C ALA A 222 24.20 26.23 -8.04
N LYS A 223 25.34 26.22 -8.74
CA LYS A 223 26.60 26.73 -8.22
C LYS A 223 26.56 28.24 -7.97
N LEU A 224 25.98 29.02 -8.89
CA LEU A 224 25.86 30.47 -8.76
C LEU A 224 24.81 30.86 -7.71
N ALA A 225 23.67 30.18 -7.69
CA ALA A 225 22.63 30.38 -6.68
C ALA A 225 23.15 30.11 -5.26
N ALA A 226 23.96 29.07 -5.07
CA ALA A 226 24.59 28.80 -3.77
C ALA A 226 25.54 29.92 -3.32
N ALA A 227 26.27 30.56 -4.26
CA ALA A 227 27.13 31.69 -3.95
C ALA A 227 26.32 32.93 -3.49
N GLU A 228 25.15 33.13 -4.08
CA GLU A 228 24.20 34.21 -3.75
C GLU A 228 23.22 33.86 -2.61
N LYS A 229 23.41 32.69 -1.96
CA LYS A 229 22.53 32.16 -0.89
C LYS A 229 21.06 32.01 -1.30
N LEU A 230 20.78 31.88 -2.58
CA LEU A 230 19.44 31.60 -3.12
C LEU A 230 19.08 30.13 -2.85
N LYS A 231 17.88 29.90 -2.33
CA LYS A 231 17.34 28.54 -2.14
C LYS A 231 16.68 28.08 -3.44
N LEU A 232 17.34 27.18 -4.16
CA LEU A 232 16.73 26.48 -5.28
C LEU A 232 16.03 25.19 -4.79
N PRO A 233 14.80 24.91 -5.25
CA PRO A 233 14.13 23.60 -5.11
C PRO A 233 14.98 22.39 -5.55
N THR A 234 14.51 21.16 -5.26
CA THR A 234 15.30 19.95 -5.57
C THR A 234 15.28 19.57 -7.06
N THR A 235 16.38 18.97 -7.54
CA THR A 235 16.64 18.68 -8.98
C THR A 235 15.56 17.84 -9.67
N MET A 236 14.85 16.97 -8.96
CA MET A 236 13.86 16.07 -9.57
C MET A 236 12.52 16.77 -9.85
N GLU A 237 12.09 17.64 -8.93
CA GLU A 237 10.89 18.47 -9.06
C GLU A 237 11.08 19.53 -10.15
N PHE A 238 12.26 20.15 -10.16
CA PHE A 238 12.67 21.13 -11.16
C PHE A 238 12.52 20.66 -12.61
N ARG A 239 12.99 19.45 -12.92
CA ARG A 239 12.96 18.92 -14.29
C ARG A 239 11.53 18.71 -14.81
N ARG A 240 10.59 18.37 -13.93
CA ARG A 240 9.19 18.15 -14.33
C ARG A 240 8.45 19.46 -14.57
N VAL A 241 8.76 20.48 -13.78
CA VAL A 241 8.03 21.75 -13.77
C VAL A 241 8.53 22.71 -14.85
N LEU A 242 9.85 22.75 -15.13
CA LEU A 242 10.44 23.63 -16.16
C LEU A 242 9.92 23.37 -17.59
N MET A 243 9.44 22.16 -17.88
CA MET A 243 8.83 21.84 -19.18
C MET A 243 7.52 22.61 -19.43
N ARG A 244 6.91 23.18 -18.39
CA ARG A 244 5.68 23.98 -18.46
C ARG A 244 5.94 25.48 -18.58
N SER A 245 7.20 25.91 -18.69
CA SER A 245 7.54 27.34 -18.84
C SER A 245 6.97 27.89 -20.15
N GLU A 246 6.04 28.85 -20.05
CA GLU A 246 5.44 29.54 -21.20
C GLU A 246 6.24 30.79 -21.60
N THR A 247 6.80 31.50 -20.62
CA THR A 247 7.58 32.72 -20.83
C THR A 247 8.77 32.80 -19.86
N PRO A 248 10.02 32.61 -20.32
CA PRO A 248 10.47 32.08 -21.61
C PRO A 248 9.91 30.68 -21.96
N ARG A 249 9.54 30.46 -23.24
CA ARG A 249 8.90 29.19 -23.67
C ARG A 249 9.90 28.03 -23.69
N TYR A 250 9.57 26.91 -23.07
CA TYR A 250 10.37 25.69 -23.13
C TYR A 250 10.48 25.15 -24.58
N VAL A 251 11.71 24.78 -24.98
CA VAL A 251 12.01 24.21 -26.31
C VAL A 251 12.44 22.75 -26.18
N GLU A 252 13.50 22.47 -25.42
CA GLU A 252 14.11 21.13 -25.32
C GLU A 252 14.98 21.03 -24.05
N CYS A 253 15.11 19.84 -23.47
CA CYS A 253 15.99 19.59 -22.33
C CYS A 253 17.22 18.74 -22.71
N ASN A 254 18.31 18.91 -21.96
CA ASN A 254 19.57 18.16 -22.12
C ASN A 254 20.22 18.29 -23.51
N LYS A 255 19.92 19.37 -24.24
CA LYS A 255 20.54 19.67 -25.53
C LYS A 255 22.01 20.01 -25.32
N THR A 256 22.88 19.39 -26.10
CA THR A 256 24.31 19.74 -26.11
C THR A 256 24.50 21.05 -26.86
N VAL A 257 25.00 22.07 -26.16
CA VAL A 257 25.32 23.39 -26.74
C VAL A 257 26.80 23.69 -26.53
N ASN A 258 27.42 24.37 -27.51
CA ASN A 258 28.76 24.94 -27.32
C ASN A 258 28.64 26.20 -26.48
N SER A 259 28.93 26.06 -25.18
CA SER A 259 28.80 27.11 -24.17
C SER A 259 29.57 28.36 -24.56
N ARG A 260 28.89 29.50 -24.69
CA ARG A 260 29.58 30.79 -24.81
C ARG A 260 30.39 31.16 -23.56
N LEU A 261 29.99 30.64 -22.39
CA LEU A 261 30.56 30.97 -21.09
C LEU A 261 31.80 30.12 -20.75
N TYR A 262 31.84 28.88 -21.23
CA TYR A 262 32.92 27.92 -20.92
C TYR A 262 33.77 27.55 -22.13
N GLY A 263 33.37 27.93 -23.35
CA GLY A 263 34.07 27.54 -24.58
C GLY A 263 34.05 26.03 -24.88
N ARG A 264 33.19 25.24 -24.21
CA ARG A 264 33.07 23.78 -24.38
C ARG A 264 31.63 23.32 -24.47
N ALA A 265 31.43 22.09 -24.96
CA ALA A 265 30.12 21.46 -25.02
C ALA A 265 29.56 21.19 -23.61
N VAL A 266 28.31 21.61 -23.35
CA VAL A 266 27.57 21.35 -22.11
C VAL A 266 26.12 21.00 -22.42
N LYS A 267 25.49 20.24 -21.52
CA LYS A 267 24.06 19.96 -21.61
C LYS A 267 23.26 21.10 -20.99
N CYS A 268 22.35 21.67 -21.76
CA CYS A 268 21.51 22.78 -21.34
C CYS A 268 20.02 22.48 -21.53
N TRP A 269 19.22 23.20 -20.76
CA TRP A 269 17.79 23.38 -20.97
C TRP A 269 17.59 24.61 -21.85
N MET A 270 16.84 24.45 -22.92
CA MET A 270 16.64 25.45 -23.96
C MET A 270 15.28 26.10 -23.81
N PHE A 271 15.26 27.43 -23.85
CA PHE A 271 14.06 28.23 -23.86
C PHE A 271 14.13 29.28 -24.98
N SER A 272 12.97 29.65 -25.52
CA SER A 272 12.81 30.76 -26.47
C SER A 272 12.78 32.08 -25.69
N ALA A 273 13.62 33.04 -26.09
CA ALA A 273 13.64 34.39 -25.51
C ALA A 273 12.45 35.28 -25.98
N VAL A 274 11.48 34.68 -26.66
CA VAL A 274 10.29 35.27 -27.27
C VAL A 274 9.07 34.52 -26.77
#